data_AF-A0A3D1XYR9-F1
#
_entry.id   AF-A0A3D1XYR9-F1
#
_cell.length_a   1.000
_cell.length_b   1.000
_cell.length_c   1.000
_cell.angle_alpha   90.00
_cell.angle_beta   90.00
_cell.angle_gamma   90.00
#
_symmetry.space_group_name_H-M   'P 1'
#
loop_
_entity.id
_entity.type
_entity.pdbx_description
1 polymer ?
#
loop_
_entity_poly.entity_id
_entity_poly.type
_entity_poly.pdbx_seq_one_letter_code
_entity_poly.pdbx_strand_id
1 'polypeptide(L)'
;AIPKKYYYTADLKCESCGNVFQQKIAAGITFPIKCPKCENKSAYQAIKCLDCGEVFTMKPVPIAPGAPEEMMPPEMEMPKCPKCGSMNLGPVFEREKATSK
;
A
#
# COMPACT_ATOMS: atom_id res chain seq x y z
N ALA A 1 10.48 10.09 27.63
CA ALA A 1 10.73 8.82 26.92
C ALA A 1 10.74 9.10 25.42
N ILE A 2 11.80 8.72 24.70
CA ILE A 2 11.82 8.87 23.24
C ILE A 2 10.92 7.77 22.66
N PRO A 3 9.87 8.09 21.88
CA PRO A 3 9.01 7.08 21.31
C PRO A 3 9.82 6.17 20.39
N LYS A 4 9.76 4.85 20.61
CA LYS A 4 10.39 3.87 19.72
C LYS A 4 9.74 3.99 18.34
N LYS A 5 10.52 4.38 17.33
CA LYS A 5 10.07 4.37 15.94
C LYS A 5 10.06 2.93 15.43
N TYR A 6 8.89 2.44 15.08
CA TYR A 6 8.73 1.13 14.44
C TYR A 6 8.93 1.26 12.93
N TYR A 7 9.53 0.26 12.32
CA TYR A 7 9.79 0.22 10.88
C TYR A 7 9.29 -1.10 10.31
N TYR A 8 8.82 -1.07 9.06
CA TYR A 8 8.40 -2.26 8.33
C TYR A 8 8.80 -2.16 6.86
N THR A 9 8.95 -3.30 6.19
CA THR A 9 9.18 -3.36 4.74
C THR A 9 7.82 -3.30 4.04
N ALA A 10 7.67 -2.34 3.13
CA ALA A 10 6.48 -2.17 2.33
C ALA A 10 6.80 -2.38 0.85
N ASP A 11 5.88 -3.00 0.13
CA ASP A 11 5.87 -3.04 -1.32
C ASP A 11 5.21 -1.76 -1.81
N LEU A 12 5.84 -1.06 -2.75
CA LEU A 12 5.44 0.27 -3.19
C LEU A 12 5.35 0.34 -4.70
N LYS A 13 4.38 1.08 -5.23
CA LYS A 13 4.24 1.39 -6.65
C LYS A 13 4.21 2.90 -6.83
N CYS A 14 5.10 3.39 -7.67
CA CYS A 14 5.14 4.78 -8.11
C CYS A 14 4.09 5.00 -9.20
N GLU A 15 3.16 5.92 -9.00
CA GLU A 15 2.16 6.25 -10.01
C GLU A 15 2.74 7.09 -11.15
N SER A 16 3.80 7.88 -10.91
CA SER A 16 4.41 8.72 -11.95
C SER A 16 5.18 7.92 -13.00
N CYS A 17 5.82 6.80 -12.62
CA CYS A 17 6.69 6.04 -13.54
C CYS A 17 6.41 4.54 -13.56
N GLY A 18 5.41 4.06 -12.82
CA GLY A 18 5.03 2.66 -12.74
C GLY A 18 6.02 1.76 -11.98
N ASN A 19 7.13 2.30 -11.46
CA ASN A 19 8.15 1.50 -10.77
C ASN A 19 7.59 0.84 -9.52
N VAL A 20 7.85 -0.45 -9.37
CA VAL A 20 7.47 -1.24 -8.20
C VAL A 20 8.72 -1.65 -7.44
N PHE A 21 8.75 -1.44 -6.12
CA PHE A 21 9.96 -1.65 -5.30
C PHE A 21 9.61 -1.91 -3.84
N GLN A 22 10.53 -2.51 -3.08
CA GLN A 22 10.43 -2.65 -1.63
C GLN A 22 11.22 -1.57 -0.92
N GLN A 23 10.66 -1.01 0.16
CA GLN A 23 11.38 -0.06 0.99
C GLN A 23 11.01 -0.24 2.47
N LYS A 24 12.03 -0.12 3.34
CA LYS A 24 11.83 -0.02 4.78
C LYS A 24 11.35 1.39 5.13
N ILE A 25 10.14 1.48 5.66
CA ILE A 25 9.49 2.74 6.03
C ILE A 25 9.10 2.76 7.51
N ALA A 26 9.06 3.96 8.09
CA ALA A 26 8.62 4.14 9.47
C ALA A 26 7.10 3.97 9.58
N ALA A 27 6.64 3.37 10.67
CA ALA A 27 5.23 3.39 11.05
C ALA A 27 4.77 4.84 11.23
N GLY A 28 3.56 5.14 10.73
CA GLY A 28 2.98 6.49 10.78
C GLY A 28 3.50 7.47 9.73
N ILE A 29 4.26 7.02 8.72
CA ILE A 29 4.63 7.88 7.59
C ILE A 29 3.40 8.26 6.76
N THR A 30 3.39 9.49 6.23
CA THR A 30 2.38 9.97 5.30
C THR A 30 2.76 9.59 3.87
N PHE A 31 1.82 8.96 3.15
CA PHE A 31 1.94 8.72 1.72
C PHE A 31 1.39 9.91 0.91
N PRO A 32 1.84 10.13 -0.34
CA PRO A 32 2.86 9.36 -1.05
C PRO A 32 4.29 9.63 -0.58
N ILE A 33 5.17 8.64 -0.76
CA ILE A 33 6.61 8.79 -0.48
C ILE A 33 7.42 8.97 -1.78
N LYS A 34 8.69 9.35 -1.64
CA LYS A 34 9.61 9.58 -2.76
C LYS A 34 9.92 8.25 -3.47
N CYS A 35 9.72 8.21 -4.79
CA CYS A 35 10.16 7.10 -5.63
C CYS A 35 11.68 7.13 -5.83
N PRO A 36 12.42 6.04 -5.62
CA PRO A 36 13.88 6.01 -5.81
C PRO A 36 14.29 6.09 -7.30
N LYS A 37 13.39 5.78 -8.23
CA LYS A 37 13.70 5.75 -9.68
C LYS A 37 13.51 7.11 -10.37
N CYS A 38 12.43 7.81 -10.06
CA CYS A 38 12.08 9.09 -10.73
C CYS A 38 11.99 10.27 -9.75
N GLU A 39 12.29 10.04 -8.47
CA GLU A 39 12.38 11.06 -7.43
C GLU A 39 11.10 11.84 -7.08
N ASN A 40 10.00 11.56 -7.77
CA ASN A 40 8.68 12.12 -7.49
C ASN A 40 8.09 11.53 -6.21
N LYS A 41 7.37 12.37 -5.43
CA LYS A 41 6.56 11.93 -4.29
C LYS A 41 5.22 11.36 -4.78
N SER A 42 5.27 10.15 -5.33
CA SER A 42 4.09 9.48 -5.92
C SER A 42 4.09 7.97 -5.73
N ALA A 43 4.88 7.47 -4.77
CA ALA A 43 4.87 6.06 -4.40
C ALA A 43 3.89 5.80 -3.26
N TYR A 44 2.96 4.86 -3.47
CA TYR A 44 2.00 4.36 -2.49
C TYR A 44 2.25 2.89 -2.22
N GLN A 45 1.63 2.35 -1.16
CA GLN A 45 1.60 0.91 -0.94
C GLN A 45 1.03 0.20 -2.16
N ALA A 46 1.69 -0.88 -2.56
CA ALA A 46 1.29 -1.71 -3.67
C ALA A 46 0.81 -3.06 -3.17
N ILE A 47 -0.18 -3.60 -3.88
CA ILE A 47 -0.71 -4.92 -3.66
C ILE A 47 -0.87 -5.62 -5.01
N LYS A 48 -0.71 -6.94 -5.02
CA LYS A 48 -0.82 -7.78 -6.21
C LYS A 48 -2.09 -8.61 -6.15
N CYS A 49 -2.83 -8.67 -7.24
CA CYS A 49 -3.88 -9.67 -7.44
C CYS A 49 -3.24 -11.02 -7.74
N LEU A 50 -3.56 -12.03 -6.94
CA LEU A 50 -3.01 -13.37 -7.08
C LEU A 50 -3.68 -14.16 -8.19
N ASP A 51 -4.87 -13.77 -8.64
CA ASP A 51 -5.57 -14.44 -9.75
C ASP A 51 -5.13 -13.94 -11.13
N CYS A 52 -4.99 -12.62 -11.33
CA CYS A 52 -4.65 -12.04 -12.63
C CYS A 52 -3.25 -11.39 -12.69
N GLY A 53 -2.53 -11.35 -11.57
CA GLY A 53 -1.18 -10.78 -11.48
C GLY A 53 -1.10 -9.25 -11.45
N GLU A 54 -2.23 -8.54 -11.51
CA GLU A 54 -2.26 -7.08 -11.56
C GLU A 54 -1.68 -6.45 -10.29
N VAL A 55 -0.78 -5.47 -10.43
CA VAL A 55 -0.19 -4.73 -9.31
C VAL A 55 -0.73 -3.32 -9.29
N PHE A 56 -1.39 -2.93 -8.20
CA PHE A 56 -2.05 -1.62 -8.08
C PHE A 56 -1.79 -0.97 -6.71
N THR A 57 -2.03 0.34 -6.63
CA THR A 57 -1.79 1.14 -5.44
C THR A 57 -2.98 1.07 -4.48
N MET A 58 -2.71 0.90 -3.18
CA MET A 58 -3.69 1.10 -2.11
C MET A 58 -3.60 2.56 -1.66
N LYS A 59 -4.56 3.37 -2.11
CA LYS A 59 -4.66 4.76 -1.66
C LYS A 59 -5.54 4.83 -0.41
N PRO A 60 -5.15 5.61 0.61
CA PRO A 60 -6.08 5.94 1.67
C PRO A 60 -7.26 6.69 1.05
N VAL A 61 -8.49 6.26 1.36
CA VAL A 61 -9.69 6.98 0.96
C VAL A 61 -9.71 8.32 1.72
N PRO A 62 -9.75 9.47 1.04
CA PRO A 62 -9.83 10.75 1.73
C PRO A 62 -11.18 10.83 2.44
N ILE A 63 -11.16 10.82 3.77
CA ILE A 63 -12.33 11.17 4.57
C ILE A 63 -12.45 12.68 4.47
N ALA A 64 -13.50 13.18 3.82
CA ALA A 64 -13.72 14.62 3.69
C ALA A 64 -13.89 15.23 5.09
N PRO A 65 -13.21 16.35 5.42
CA PRO A 65 -13.41 17.02 6.70
C PRO A 65 -14.87 17.51 6.78
N GLY A 66 -15.64 16.95 7.71
CA GLY A 66 -17.07 17.24 7.89
C GLY A 66 -18.04 16.20 7.30
N ALA A 67 -17.56 15.07 6.78
CA ALA A 67 -18.45 13.95 6.46
C ALA A 67 -19.11 13.45 7.77
N PRO A 68 -20.46 13.35 7.82
CA PRO A 68 -21.15 12.81 8.99
C PRO A 68 -20.67 11.37 9.26
N GLU A 69 -20.65 10.96 10.53
CA GLU A 69 -20.17 9.65 10.97
C GLU A 69 -20.91 8.49 10.27
N GLU A 70 -22.14 8.74 9.79
CA GLU A 70 -22.97 7.84 8.98
C GLU A 70 -22.56 7.73 7.49
N MET A 71 -21.69 8.61 7.00
CA MET A 71 -21.07 8.56 5.66
C MET A 71 -19.63 8.04 5.69
N MET A 72 -19.15 7.60 6.86
CA MET A 72 -17.98 6.72 6.89
C MET A 72 -18.33 5.49 6.05
N PRO A 73 -17.55 5.16 5.00
CA PRO A 73 -17.83 3.96 4.23
C PRO A 73 -17.94 2.79 5.22
N PRO A 74 -19.08 2.08 5.24
CA PRO A 74 -19.29 1.00 6.18
C PRO A 74 -18.26 -0.06 5.84
N GLU A 75 -17.39 -0.34 6.81
CA GLU A 75 -16.32 -1.30 6.70
C GLU A 75 -15.19 -0.85 5.76
N MET A 76 -13.95 -1.17 6.14
CA MET A 76 -12.83 -1.14 5.21
C MET A 76 -13.11 -2.19 4.13
N GLU A 77 -13.88 -1.83 3.10
CA GLU A 77 -14.08 -2.71 1.96
C GLU A 77 -12.70 -3.07 1.44
N MET A 78 -12.31 -4.34 1.64
CA MET A 78 -11.06 -4.85 1.14
C MET A 78 -11.02 -4.53 -0.36
N PRO A 79 -9.96 -3.87 -0.85
CA PRO A 79 -9.95 -3.42 -2.23
C PRO A 79 -10.14 -4.62 -3.15
N LYS A 80 -10.95 -4.46 -4.19
CA LYS A 80 -11.05 -5.44 -5.27
C LYS A 80 -9.98 -5.13 -6.31
N CYS A 81 -9.47 -6.16 -6.96
CA CYS A 81 -8.57 -5.98 -8.09
C CYS A 81 -9.28 -5.17 -9.18
N PRO A 82 -8.74 -4.01 -9.61
CA PRO A 82 -9.40 -3.14 -10.59
C PRO A 82 -9.52 -3.76 -11.99
N LYS A 83 -8.79 -4.84 -12.25
CA LYS A 83 -8.76 -5.52 -13.55
C LYS A 83 -9.72 -6.70 -13.67
N CYS A 84 -9.89 -7.47 -12.60
CA CYS A 84 -10.69 -8.71 -12.63
C CYS A 84 -11.76 -8.80 -11.54
N GLY A 85 -11.82 -7.83 -10.62
CA GLY A 85 -12.78 -7.82 -9.51
C GLY A 85 -12.46 -8.79 -8.37
N SER A 86 -11.41 -9.62 -8.48
CA SER A 86 -11.03 -10.56 -7.43
C SER A 86 -10.59 -9.86 -6.13
N MET A 87 -10.88 -10.49 -5.01
CA MET A 87 -10.42 -10.12 -3.67
C MET A 87 -9.18 -10.93 -3.22
N ASN A 88 -8.68 -11.83 -4.06
CA ASN A 88 -7.49 -12.63 -3.80
C ASN A 88 -6.24 -11.76 -3.99
N LEU A 89 -5.88 -11.02 -2.94
CA LEU A 89 -4.79 -10.04 -2.96
C LEU A 89 -3.65 -10.47 -2.03
N GLY A 90 -2.41 -10.18 -2.44
CA GLY A 90 -1.21 -10.53 -1.69
C GLY A 90 -0.06 -9.53 -1.88
N PRO A 91 1.07 -9.75 -1.20
CA PRO A 91 2.26 -8.93 -1.39
C PRO A 91 2.73 -9.03 -2.84
N VAL A 92 3.37 -7.96 -3.32
CA VAL A 92 3.92 -7.93 -4.67
C VAL A 92 5.19 -8.77 -4.76
N PHE A 93 6.02 -8.66 -3.72
CA PHE A 93 7.24 -9.44 -3.59
C PHE A 93 7.02 -10.53 -2.55
N GLU A 94 7.46 -11.75 -2.85
CA GLU A 94 7.43 -12.82 -1.86
C GLU A 94 8.28 -12.42 -0.65
N ARG A 95 7.66 -12.42 0.52
CA ARG A 95 8.41 -12.31 1.77
C ARG A 95 9.01 -13.68 2.01
N GLU A 96 10.33 -13.78 2.07
CA GLU A 96 10.99 -15.02 2.48
C GLU A 96 10.30 -15.51 3.76
N LYS A 97 9.70 -16.70 3.69
CA LYS A 97 9.12 -17.32 4.89
C LYS A 97 10.25 -17.41 5.89
N ALA A 98 10.09 -16.79 7.05
CA ALA A 98 10.91 -17.06 8.21
C ALA A 98 10.75 -18.56 8.49
N THR A 99 11.66 -19.37 7.96
CA THR A 99 11.72 -20.79 8.22
C THR A 99 12.19 -20.88 9.67
N SER A 100 11.24 -21.00 10.59
CA SER A 100 11.53 -21.55 11.92
C SER A 100 12.00 -22.98 11.70
N LYS A 101 13.33 -23.16 11.69
CA LYS A 101 13.97 -24.45 11.93
C LYS A 101 14.22 -24.60 13.42
#